data_AF-I1NVZ7-F1
#
_entry.id   AF-I1NVZ7-F1
#
_cell.length_a   1.000
_cell.length_b   1.000
_cell.length_c   1.000
_cell.angle_alpha   90.00
_cell.angle_beta   90.00
_cell.angle_gamma   90.00
#
_symmetry.space_group_name_H-M   'P 1'
#
loop_
_entity.id
_entity.type
_entity.pdbx_description
1 polymer ?
#
loop_
_entity_poly.entity_id
_entity_poly.type
_entity_poly.pdbx_seq_one_letter_code
_entity_poly.pdbx_strand_id
1 'polypeptide(L)'
;MVKFTVEEMRRIMDKKHNIRNMSVVAHVDHGKSTLTDSLVAAAGIIAQDVAGDVRMTDSRADEAERGITIKSTGISLYYEMSDESLKSYKGDRDGNEYLIDLIDSPGHVDFSSEVTAALRITDGALVVVDCIEGVCVQTETVLRQALGERIRPVLTVNKMDRCFLELQVGGEEAYQTFSRVIENANVIMATYEDALLGDVQVYPEKGTVAFSAGLHGWAFTLSNFAKMYASKFGVDESKMMERLWGENYFDPTTKKWTIKHTGSDTCKRGFVQFCYEPIRQIINTCMNDQKDKLLPMLQKLGVTMKDLTGKALMKRVMQTWLPASNALLEMMIYHLPSPAKAQRYRVENLYEGPLDDIYASAIRNCDPEGPLMLYVSKMIPASDKGRFYAFGRVFSGRVATGMKVRIMGPNYAPGQKKDLYVKNVQRTVIWMGKKQESVEDVPCGNTVAMVGLDQFITKNATLTNEKEVDAC
;
A
#
# COMPACT_ATOMS: atom_id res chain seq x y z
N MET A 1 3.56 8.61 19.43
CA MET A 1 2.76 9.84 19.38
C MET A 1 2.60 10.14 17.90
N VAL A 2 1.36 10.24 17.42
CA VAL A 2 1.08 10.48 15.99
C VAL A 2 1.72 11.80 15.60
N LYS A 3 2.42 11.84 14.46
CA LYS A 3 3.29 12.97 14.07
C LYS A 3 2.54 14.19 13.51
N PHE A 4 1.21 14.16 13.47
CA PHE A 4 0.41 15.17 12.76
C PHE A 4 -0.94 15.40 13.45
N THR A 5 -1.53 16.56 13.18
CA THR A 5 -2.81 17.03 13.72
C THR A 5 -3.98 16.75 12.76
N VAL A 6 -5.22 16.81 13.26
CA VAL A 6 -6.43 16.67 12.44
C VAL A 6 -6.51 17.78 11.38
N GLU A 7 -6.11 18.99 11.75
CA GLU A 7 -6.11 20.16 10.85
C GLU A 7 -5.14 19.98 9.68
N GLU A 8 -3.92 19.48 9.95
CA GLU A 8 -2.95 19.17 8.90
C GLU A 8 -3.46 18.08 7.96
N MET A 9 -4.06 17.01 8.51
CA MET A 9 -4.66 15.97 7.68
C MET A 9 -5.76 16.55 6.79
N ARG A 10 -6.69 17.33 7.37
CA ARG A 10 -7.78 17.95 6.61
C ARG A 10 -7.25 18.85 5.49
N ARG A 11 -6.19 19.64 5.74
CA ARG A 11 -5.54 20.46 4.70
C ARG A 11 -5.01 19.60 3.55
N ILE A 12 -4.40 18.46 3.85
CA ILE A 12 -3.82 17.57 2.83
C ILE A 12 -4.90 16.87 2.01
N MET A 13 -6.10 16.65 2.59
CA MET A 13 -7.22 16.07 1.85
C MET A 13 -7.65 16.90 0.64
N ASP A 14 -7.39 18.22 0.62
CA ASP A 14 -7.64 19.07 -0.55
C ASP A 14 -6.62 18.84 -1.68
N LYS A 15 -5.43 18.30 -1.36
CA LYS A 15 -4.35 18.02 -2.31
C LYS A 15 -4.58 16.68 -3.01
N LYS A 16 -5.58 16.62 -3.90
CA LYS A 16 -5.99 15.38 -4.61
C LYS A 16 -4.89 14.63 -5.37
N HIS A 17 -3.80 15.30 -5.73
CA HIS A 17 -2.63 14.68 -6.38
C HIS A 17 -1.70 13.95 -5.40
N ASN A 18 -1.79 14.26 -4.10
CA ASN A 18 -0.93 13.73 -3.05
C ASN A 18 -1.62 12.67 -2.17
N ILE A 19 -2.82 12.24 -2.56
CA ILE A 19 -3.52 11.13 -1.92
C ILE A 19 -3.21 9.82 -2.65
N ARG A 20 -3.08 8.72 -1.92
CA ARG A 20 -3.01 7.35 -2.44
C ARG A 20 -4.01 6.47 -1.71
N ASN A 21 -5.07 6.05 -2.39
CA ASN A 21 -5.99 5.05 -1.86
C ASN A 21 -5.52 3.68 -2.32
N MET A 22 -5.23 2.77 -1.39
CA MET A 22 -4.73 1.46 -1.75
C MET A 22 -5.23 0.34 -0.85
N SER A 23 -5.27 -0.87 -1.41
CA SER A 23 -5.52 -2.10 -0.66
C SER A 23 -4.25 -2.92 -0.53
N VAL A 24 -4.22 -3.80 0.47
CA VAL A 24 -3.20 -4.86 0.55
C VAL A 24 -3.86 -6.18 0.15
N VAL A 25 -3.24 -6.86 -0.83
CA VAL A 25 -3.70 -8.12 -1.42
C VAL A 25 -2.66 -9.20 -1.13
N ALA A 26 -3.09 -10.32 -0.57
CA ALA A 26 -2.19 -11.43 -0.25
C ALA A 26 -2.95 -12.75 -0.11
N HIS A 27 -2.25 -13.86 -0.30
CA HIS A 27 -2.72 -15.16 0.20
C HIS A 27 -2.74 -15.16 1.73
N VAL A 28 -3.54 -16.06 2.33
CA VAL A 28 -3.47 -16.33 3.76
C VAL A 28 -2.03 -16.68 4.15
N ASP A 29 -1.62 -16.22 5.33
CA ASP A 29 -0.27 -16.41 5.88
C ASP A 29 0.91 -15.81 5.10
N HIS A 30 0.70 -15.04 4.03
CA HIS A 30 1.79 -14.35 3.32
C HIS A 30 2.32 -13.10 4.06
N GLY A 31 1.83 -12.83 5.27
CA GLY A 31 2.32 -11.77 6.15
C GLY A 31 1.72 -10.38 5.89
N LYS A 32 0.50 -10.34 5.33
CA LYS A 32 -0.25 -9.11 5.03
C LYS A 32 -0.43 -8.21 6.27
N SER A 33 -1.07 -8.72 7.34
CA SER A 33 -1.35 -7.93 8.55
C SER A 33 -0.06 -7.45 9.23
N THR A 34 0.98 -8.29 9.26
CA THR A 34 2.29 -7.95 9.83
C THR A 34 2.99 -6.83 9.05
N LEU A 35 2.86 -6.82 7.72
CA LEU A 35 3.42 -5.77 6.88
C LEU A 35 2.64 -4.45 7.06
N THR A 36 1.32 -4.52 7.08
CA THR A 36 0.45 -3.36 7.36
C THR A 36 0.77 -2.75 8.72
N ASP A 37 0.94 -3.56 9.75
CA ASP A 37 1.36 -3.12 11.08
C ASP A 37 2.68 -2.34 11.06
N SER A 38 3.65 -2.80 10.26
CA SER A 38 4.94 -2.13 10.13
C SER A 38 4.80 -0.72 9.55
N LEU A 39 3.87 -0.52 8.61
CA LEU A 39 3.54 0.80 8.05
C LEU A 39 2.88 1.70 9.10
N VAL A 40 1.92 1.15 9.84
CA VAL A 40 1.19 1.86 10.89
C VAL A 40 2.12 2.28 12.04
N ALA A 41 3.08 1.42 12.39
CA ALA A 41 4.10 1.73 13.39
C ALA A 41 5.01 2.88 12.99
N ALA A 42 5.43 2.88 11.73
CA ALA A 42 6.28 3.94 11.22
C ALA A 42 5.57 5.30 11.11
N ALA A 43 4.25 5.30 10.88
CA ALA A 43 3.42 6.50 10.93
C ALA A 43 3.26 7.06 12.37
N GLY A 44 3.84 6.40 13.39
CA GLY A 44 3.80 6.85 14.78
C GLY A 44 2.48 6.58 15.48
N ILE A 45 1.60 5.78 14.85
CA ILE A 45 0.31 5.36 15.38
C ILE A 45 0.51 4.28 16.46
N ILE A 46 1.47 3.36 16.26
CA ILE A 46 1.89 2.37 17.26
C ILE A 46 3.39 2.46 17.51
N ALA A 47 3.85 1.93 18.65
CA ALA A 47 5.28 1.83 18.92
C ALA A 47 5.93 0.78 18.01
N GLN A 48 7.10 1.07 17.46
CA GLN A 48 7.83 0.15 16.55
C GLN A 48 8.20 -1.19 17.21
N ASP A 49 8.41 -1.20 18.52
CA ASP A 49 8.85 -2.40 19.25
C ASP A 49 7.75 -3.47 19.34
N VAL A 50 6.47 -3.07 19.25
CA VAL A 50 5.28 -3.95 19.29
C VAL A 50 4.66 -4.16 17.90
N ALA A 51 5.27 -3.59 16.85
CA ALA A 51 4.81 -3.77 15.48
C ALA A 51 5.01 -5.22 15.01
N GLY A 52 3.95 -5.81 14.45
CA GLY A 52 3.92 -7.20 13.97
C GLY A 52 3.37 -8.21 14.97
N ASP A 53 3.46 -7.93 16.28
CA ASP A 53 2.88 -8.77 17.34
C ASP A 53 1.44 -8.36 17.68
N VAL A 54 1.12 -7.06 17.55
CA VAL A 54 -0.20 -6.50 17.94
C VAL A 54 -1.29 -6.72 16.89
N ARG A 55 -0.96 -6.77 15.60
CA ARG A 55 -1.89 -6.90 14.45
C ARG A 55 -3.06 -5.92 14.57
N MET A 56 -2.75 -4.64 14.41
CA MET A 56 -3.69 -3.54 14.66
C MET A 56 -4.92 -3.57 13.73
N THR A 57 -4.77 -4.08 12.51
CA THR A 57 -5.87 -4.20 11.55
C THR A 57 -6.85 -5.32 11.89
N ASP A 58 -6.42 -6.30 12.69
CA ASP A 58 -7.24 -7.41 13.19
C ASP A 58 -7.99 -6.93 14.45
N SER A 59 -9.01 -6.09 14.23
CA SER A 59 -9.79 -5.43 15.29
C SER A 59 -10.66 -6.37 16.15
N ARG A 60 -10.98 -7.57 15.65
CA ARG A 60 -11.86 -8.53 16.33
C ARG A 60 -11.07 -9.61 17.07
N ALA A 61 -11.62 -10.12 18.17
CA ALA A 61 -11.00 -11.17 18.96
C ALA A 61 -10.78 -12.47 18.16
N ASP A 62 -11.72 -12.83 17.28
CA ASP A 62 -11.61 -14.01 16.41
C ASP A 62 -10.59 -13.83 15.29
N GLU A 63 -10.36 -12.61 14.79
CA GLU A 63 -9.28 -12.31 13.85
C GLU A 63 -7.92 -12.55 14.50
N ALA A 64 -7.71 -12.00 15.70
CA ALA A 64 -6.45 -12.13 16.43
C ALA A 64 -6.16 -13.57 16.85
N GLU A 65 -7.17 -14.32 17.30
CA GLU A 65 -7.04 -15.73 17.71
C GLU A 65 -6.68 -16.63 16.52
N ARG A 66 -7.29 -16.40 15.36
CA ARG A 66 -7.09 -17.23 14.16
C ARG A 66 -5.94 -16.75 13.28
N GLY A 67 -5.46 -15.54 13.49
CA GLY A 67 -4.42 -14.89 12.69
C GLY A 67 -4.83 -14.58 11.25
N ILE A 68 -6.13 -14.37 11.01
CA ILE A 68 -6.68 -14.01 9.71
C ILE A 68 -7.42 -12.67 9.79
N THR A 69 -7.34 -11.88 8.72
CA THR A 69 -8.18 -10.68 8.58
C THR A 69 -9.57 -11.07 8.07
N ILE A 70 -10.61 -10.72 8.84
CA ILE A 70 -12.01 -11.03 8.52
C ILE A 70 -12.72 -9.77 7.98
N LYS A 71 -12.42 -8.58 8.51
CA LYS A 71 -13.05 -7.31 8.13
C LYS A 71 -12.03 -6.27 7.67
N SER A 72 -12.38 -5.56 6.60
CA SER A 72 -11.56 -4.45 6.13
C SER A 72 -11.54 -3.28 7.12
N THR A 73 -10.36 -2.79 7.45
CA THR A 73 -10.14 -1.57 8.24
C THR A 73 -9.42 -0.53 7.38
N GLY A 74 -9.86 0.73 7.46
CA GLY A 74 -9.22 1.85 6.78
C GLY A 74 -8.27 2.57 7.74
N ILE A 75 -7.03 2.80 7.33
CA ILE A 75 -6.04 3.57 8.09
C ILE A 75 -5.42 4.61 7.17
N SER A 76 -5.51 5.88 7.55
CA SER A 76 -4.81 6.96 6.86
C SER A 76 -3.42 7.17 7.46
N LEU A 77 -2.40 7.19 6.61
CA LEU A 77 -1.00 7.39 6.95
C LEU A 77 -0.51 8.71 6.36
N TYR A 78 0.08 9.57 7.19
CA TYR A 78 0.79 10.76 6.73
C TYR A 78 2.26 10.42 6.46
N TYR A 79 2.76 10.82 5.30
CA TYR A 79 4.17 10.70 4.95
C TYR A 79 4.67 11.93 4.23
N GLU A 80 5.83 12.45 4.66
CA GLU A 80 6.50 13.57 4.02
C GLU A 80 7.73 13.06 3.29
N MET A 81 7.75 13.29 1.98
CA MET A 81 8.88 12.91 1.12
C MET A 81 9.96 13.98 1.18
N SER A 82 11.23 13.57 1.18
CA SER A 82 12.34 14.53 1.06
C SER A 82 12.44 15.07 -0.38
N ASP A 83 12.97 16.28 -0.56
CA ASP A 83 13.18 16.87 -1.88
C ASP A 83 14.08 16.00 -2.76
N GLU A 84 15.12 15.38 -2.18
CA GLU A 84 15.98 14.43 -2.89
C GLU A 84 15.19 13.22 -3.38
N SER A 85 14.28 12.71 -2.54
CA SER A 85 13.46 11.56 -2.87
C SER A 85 12.40 11.86 -3.92
N LEU A 86 12.07 13.13 -4.19
CA LEU A 86 11.14 13.54 -5.25
C LEU A 86 11.85 14.04 -6.52
N LYS A 87 13.17 14.12 -6.52
CA LYS A 87 13.95 14.66 -7.65
C LYS A 87 13.68 13.93 -8.97
N SER A 88 13.47 12.62 -8.91
CA SER A 88 13.17 11.77 -10.08
C SER A 88 11.67 11.50 -10.28
N TYR A 89 10.80 12.03 -9.41
CA TYR A 89 9.35 11.87 -9.50
C TYR A 89 8.78 12.75 -10.62
N LYS A 90 8.05 12.13 -11.55
CA LYS A 90 7.47 12.81 -12.74
C LYS A 90 5.95 12.97 -12.67
N GLY A 91 5.30 12.53 -11.60
CA GLY A 91 3.85 12.63 -11.46
C GLY A 91 3.40 14.02 -11.01
N ASP A 92 2.12 14.31 -11.21
CA ASP A 92 1.49 15.51 -10.66
C ASP A 92 1.55 15.45 -9.12
N ARG A 93 1.95 16.56 -8.49
CA ARG A 93 2.02 16.70 -7.04
C ARG A 93 1.83 18.14 -6.60
N ASP A 94 1.37 18.32 -5.36
CA ASP A 94 1.19 19.60 -4.68
C ASP A 94 1.99 19.60 -3.35
N GLY A 95 3.28 19.93 -3.46
CA GLY A 95 4.23 19.83 -2.35
C GLY A 95 4.72 18.41 -2.07
N ASN A 96 5.19 18.18 -0.86
CA ASN A 96 5.92 16.95 -0.46
C ASN A 96 5.15 16.08 0.56
N GLU A 97 4.02 16.58 1.04
CA GLU A 97 3.16 15.90 2.02
C GLU A 97 2.19 14.97 1.30
N TYR A 98 2.13 13.70 1.71
CA TYR A 98 1.25 12.70 1.12
C TYR A 98 0.36 12.06 2.18
N LEU A 99 -0.87 11.74 1.78
CA LEU A 99 -1.83 10.95 2.55
C LEU A 99 -2.01 9.59 1.87
N ILE A 100 -1.72 8.51 2.57
CA ILE A 100 -1.90 7.14 2.08
C ILE A 100 -3.03 6.51 2.87
N ASP A 101 -4.16 6.29 2.22
CA ASP A 101 -5.30 5.57 2.77
C ASP A 101 -5.13 4.08 2.47
N LEU A 102 -4.76 3.32 3.50
CA LEU A 102 -4.61 1.88 3.46
C LEU A 102 -5.92 1.22 3.87
N ILE A 103 -6.47 0.41 2.97
CA ILE A 103 -7.66 -0.40 3.22
C ILE A 103 -7.25 -1.85 3.26
N ASP A 104 -7.24 -2.44 4.46
CA ASP A 104 -6.87 -3.83 4.61
C ASP A 104 -7.97 -4.72 4.01
N SER A 105 -7.67 -5.60 3.07
CA SER A 105 -8.69 -6.47 2.43
C SER A 105 -8.56 -7.91 2.92
N PRO A 106 -9.65 -8.66 3.22
CA PRO A 106 -9.54 -10.04 3.67
C PRO A 106 -8.74 -10.92 2.70
N GLY A 107 -7.84 -11.78 3.20
CA GLY A 107 -7.05 -12.69 2.36
C GLY A 107 -7.75 -14.02 2.05
N HIS A 108 -8.83 -14.35 2.77
CA HIS A 108 -9.53 -15.63 2.65
C HIS A 108 -10.67 -15.57 1.62
N VAL A 109 -10.82 -16.63 0.81
CA VAL A 109 -11.81 -16.72 -0.29
C VAL A 109 -13.26 -16.51 0.14
N ASP A 110 -13.61 -16.95 1.35
CA ASP A 110 -14.96 -16.84 1.91
C ASP A 110 -15.42 -15.38 2.10
N PHE A 111 -14.49 -14.42 2.10
CA PHE A 111 -14.78 -12.99 2.27
C PHE A 111 -14.66 -12.20 0.97
N SER A 112 -14.80 -12.86 -0.18
CA SER A 112 -14.72 -12.23 -1.52
C SER A 112 -15.58 -10.98 -1.69
N SER A 113 -16.78 -10.93 -1.11
CA SER A 113 -17.63 -9.73 -1.18
C SER A 113 -17.05 -8.51 -0.45
N GLU A 114 -16.34 -8.70 0.67
CA GLU A 114 -15.62 -7.62 1.37
C GLU A 114 -14.37 -7.19 0.58
N VAL A 115 -13.72 -8.13 -0.12
CA VAL A 115 -12.58 -7.85 -1.01
C VAL A 115 -13.01 -6.95 -2.16
N THR A 116 -14.07 -7.31 -2.89
CA THR A 116 -14.60 -6.47 -3.99
C THR A 116 -14.99 -5.08 -3.50
N ALA A 117 -15.65 -4.99 -2.34
CA ALA A 117 -16.06 -3.72 -1.75
C ALA A 117 -14.86 -2.83 -1.39
N ALA A 118 -13.78 -3.42 -0.87
CA ALA A 118 -12.53 -2.70 -0.57
C ALA A 118 -11.82 -2.24 -1.86
N LEU A 119 -11.74 -3.12 -2.87
CA LEU A 119 -11.10 -2.81 -4.14
C LEU A 119 -11.77 -1.65 -4.87
N ARG A 120 -13.11 -1.60 -4.88
CA ARG A 120 -13.87 -0.56 -5.59
C ARG A 120 -13.54 0.87 -5.12
N ILE A 121 -13.16 1.06 -3.85
CA ILE A 121 -12.78 2.38 -3.30
C ILE A 121 -11.28 2.67 -3.35
N THR A 122 -10.43 1.73 -3.76
CA THR A 122 -8.97 1.90 -3.85
C THR A 122 -8.49 2.15 -5.28
N ASP A 123 -7.39 2.88 -5.45
CA ASP A 123 -6.80 3.20 -6.76
C ASP A 123 -5.55 2.34 -7.08
N GLY A 124 -4.90 1.82 -6.03
CA GLY A 124 -3.75 0.92 -6.12
C GLY A 124 -3.86 -0.31 -5.23
N ALA A 125 -3.03 -1.32 -5.47
CA ALA A 125 -2.95 -2.51 -4.64
C ALA A 125 -1.50 -2.90 -4.37
N LEU A 126 -1.15 -3.17 -3.11
CA LEU A 126 0.11 -3.82 -2.73
C LEU A 126 -0.11 -5.33 -2.68
N VAL A 127 0.49 -6.03 -3.63
CA VAL A 127 0.45 -7.49 -3.71
C VAL A 127 1.60 -8.06 -2.89
N VAL A 128 1.28 -8.77 -1.81
CA VAL A 128 2.23 -9.43 -0.92
C VAL A 128 2.34 -10.89 -1.32
N VAL A 129 3.56 -11.33 -1.65
CA VAL A 129 3.83 -12.70 -2.10
C VAL A 129 4.97 -13.28 -1.28
N ASP A 130 4.76 -14.46 -0.68
CA ASP A 130 5.81 -15.18 0.02
C ASP A 130 6.95 -15.58 -0.94
N CYS A 131 8.20 -15.36 -0.54
CA CYS A 131 9.36 -15.66 -1.38
C CYS A 131 9.59 -17.16 -1.62
N ILE A 132 9.06 -18.05 -0.79
CA ILE A 132 9.20 -19.50 -0.88
C ILE A 132 7.98 -20.10 -1.58
N GLU A 133 6.77 -19.77 -1.13
CA GLU A 133 5.54 -20.33 -1.71
C GLU A 133 5.22 -19.75 -3.08
N GLY A 134 5.59 -18.49 -3.31
CA GLY A 134 5.29 -17.77 -4.54
C GLY A 134 3.81 -17.43 -4.68
N VAL A 135 3.34 -17.29 -5.92
CA VAL A 135 1.97 -16.84 -6.20
C VAL A 135 0.99 -18.00 -6.04
N CYS A 136 0.04 -17.85 -5.10
CA CYS A 136 -1.02 -18.83 -4.84
C CYS A 136 -2.35 -18.42 -5.49
N VAL A 137 -3.31 -19.36 -5.55
CA VAL A 137 -4.63 -19.18 -6.18
C VAL A 137 -5.41 -17.98 -5.62
N GLN A 138 -5.29 -17.69 -4.32
CA GLN A 138 -5.97 -16.52 -3.73
C GLN A 138 -5.35 -15.21 -4.21
N THR A 139 -4.01 -15.14 -4.26
CA THR A 139 -3.29 -13.98 -4.81
C THR A 139 -3.72 -13.74 -6.25
N GLU A 140 -3.79 -14.79 -7.08
CA GLU A 140 -4.27 -14.70 -8.46
C GLU A 140 -5.73 -14.21 -8.53
N THR A 141 -6.62 -14.79 -7.71
CA THR A 141 -8.05 -14.45 -7.73
C THR A 141 -8.30 -13.00 -7.37
N VAL A 142 -7.67 -12.50 -6.32
CA VAL A 142 -7.84 -11.11 -5.87
C VAL A 142 -7.11 -10.14 -6.79
N LEU A 143 -5.93 -10.50 -7.31
CA LEU A 143 -5.22 -9.68 -8.30
C LEU A 143 -6.06 -9.52 -9.57
N ARG A 144 -6.71 -10.58 -10.05
CA ARG A 144 -7.64 -10.52 -11.18
C ARG A 144 -8.82 -9.58 -10.90
N GLN A 145 -9.42 -9.67 -9.72
CA GLN A 145 -10.50 -8.75 -9.33
C GLN A 145 -10.02 -7.29 -9.31
N ALA A 146 -8.81 -7.05 -8.79
CA ALA A 146 -8.22 -5.72 -8.75
C ALA A 146 -7.98 -5.16 -10.17
N LEU A 147 -7.45 -5.97 -11.08
CA LEU A 147 -7.24 -5.60 -12.48
C LEU A 147 -8.57 -5.31 -13.20
N GLY A 148 -9.62 -6.09 -12.94
CA GLY A 148 -10.97 -5.83 -13.47
C GLY A 148 -11.56 -4.50 -12.98
N GLU A 149 -11.22 -4.08 -11.76
CA GLU A 149 -11.55 -2.75 -11.21
C GLU A 149 -10.60 -1.63 -11.68
N ARG A 150 -9.69 -1.94 -12.61
CA ARG A 150 -8.64 -1.06 -13.14
C ARG A 150 -7.72 -0.50 -12.04
N ILE A 151 -7.37 -1.33 -11.07
CA ILE A 151 -6.46 -0.98 -9.96
C ILE A 151 -5.02 -1.29 -10.37
N ARG A 152 -4.10 -0.37 -10.09
CA ARG A 152 -2.67 -0.57 -10.41
C ARG A 152 -1.95 -1.36 -9.31
N PRO A 153 -1.33 -2.51 -9.63
CA PRO A 153 -0.59 -3.28 -8.64
C PRO A 153 0.85 -2.76 -8.47
N VAL A 154 1.36 -2.90 -7.25
CA VAL A 154 2.79 -2.96 -6.91
C VAL A 154 3.03 -4.22 -6.10
N LEU A 155 4.23 -4.79 -6.15
CA LEU A 155 4.49 -6.10 -5.55
C LEU A 155 5.54 -6.02 -4.46
N THR A 156 5.38 -6.81 -3.40
CA THR A 156 6.42 -7.05 -2.41
C THR A 156 6.66 -8.55 -2.22
N VAL A 157 7.91 -8.95 -2.41
CA VAL A 157 8.38 -10.32 -2.13
C VAL A 157 8.70 -10.39 -0.64
N ASN A 158 7.81 -11.01 0.13
CA ASN A 158 7.84 -11.02 1.58
C ASN A 158 8.47 -12.30 2.16
N LYS A 159 8.74 -12.28 3.47
CA LYS A 159 9.40 -13.35 4.24
C LYS A 159 10.83 -13.67 3.82
N MET A 160 11.54 -12.67 3.31
CA MET A 160 12.96 -12.81 2.95
C MET A 160 13.84 -13.29 4.10
N ASP A 161 13.45 -13.03 5.35
CA ASP A 161 14.16 -13.49 6.55
C ASP A 161 14.35 -15.01 6.58
N ARG A 162 13.40 -15.78 6.03
CA ARG A 162 13.48 -17.24 5.92
C ARG A 162 14.63 -17.69 5.02
N CYS A 163 14.93 -16.94 3.96
CA CYS A 163 16.08 -17.22 3.09
C CYS A 163 17.41 -17.15 3.85
N PHE A 164 17.51 -16.28 4.85
CA PHE A 164 18.75 -16.08 5.62
C PHE A 164 18.82 -16.95 6.88
N LEU A 165 17.71 -17.07 7.63
CA LEU A 165 17.69 -17.68 8.96
C LEU A 165 17.36 -19.18 8.94
N GLU A 166 16.42 -19.59 8.08
CA GLU A 166 15.92 -20.97 8.04
C GLU A 166 16.62 -21.78 6.94
N LEU A 167 16.54 -21.29 5.71
CA LEU A 167 16.98 -22.02 4.52
C LEU A 167 18.47 -21.79 4.19
N GLN A 168 19.05 -20.67 4.66
CA GLN A 168 20.44 -20.26 4.40
C GLN A 168 20.81 -20.29 2.90
N VAL A 169 19.86 -19.87 2.05
CA VAL A 169 19.94 -19.94 0.59
C VAL A 169 21.11 -19.10 0.06
N GLY A 170 21.81 -19.63 -0.95
CA GLY A 170 22.82 -18.87 -1.69
C GLY A 170 22.21 -17.69 -2.43
N GLY A 171 23.00 -16.63 -2.67
CA GLY A 171 22.48 -15.42 -3.30
C GLY A 171 21.90 -15.62 -4.70
N GLU A 172 22.52 -16.46 -5.53
CA GLU A 172 22.02 -16.74 -6.87
C GLU A 172 20.71 -17.54 -6.83
N GLU A 173 20.61 -18.55 -5.99
CA GLU A 173 19.38 -19.33 -5.82
C GLU A 173 18.23 -18.48 -5.27
N ALA A 174 18.51 -17.58 -4.32
CA ALA A 174 17.54 -16.63 -3.82
C ALA A 174 17.07 -15.67 -4.94
N TYR A 175 18.00 -15.13 -5.74
CA TYR A 175 17.67 -14.29 -6.89
C TYR A 175 16.76 -15.01 -7.90
N GLN A 176 17.10 -16.24 -8.28
CA GLN A 176 16.29 -17.02 -9.23
C GLN A 176 14.89 -17.28 -8.70
N THR A 177 14.78 -17.57 -7.40
CA THR A 177 13.50 -17.71 -6.71
C THR A 177 12.68 -16.42 -6.79
N PHE A 178 13.27 -15.28 -6.44
CA PHE A 178 12.56 -14.00 -6.50
C PHE A 178 12.15 -13.63 -7.93
N SER A 179 13.04 -13.86 -8.91
CA SER A 179 12.74 -13.63 -10.33
C SER A 179 11.55 -14.45 -10.80
N ARG A 180 11.48 -15.73 -10.41
CA ARG A 180 10.34 -16.61 -10.74
C ARG A 180 9.04 -16.13 -10.10
N VAL A 181 9.09 -15.66 -8.85
CA VAL A 181 7.91 -15.10 -8.17
C VAL A 181 7.35 -13.89 -8.93
N ILE A 182 8.24 -12.98 -9.34
CA ILE A 182 7.89 -11.78 -10.11
C ILE A 182 7.35 -12.15 -11.49
N GLU A 183 7.99 -13.10 -12.17
CA GLU A 183 7.56 -13.59 -13.48
C GLU A 183 6.16 -14.22 -13.42
N ASN A 184 5.90 -15.09 -12.44
CA ASN A 184 4.59 -15.69 -12.24
C ASN A 184 3.49 -14.63 -12.00
N ALA A 185 3.79 -13.60 -11.21
CA ALA A 185 2.85 -12.49 -11.01
C ALA A 185 2.61 -11.71 -12.31
N ASN A 186 3.66 -11.46 -13.09
CA ASN A 186 3.59 -10.76 -14.37
C ASN A 186 2.84 -11.53 -15.45
N VAL A 187 2.88 -12.87 -15.44
CA VAL A 187 2.07 -13.70 -16.34
C VAL A 187 0.58 -13.48 -16.08
N ILE A 188 0.17 -13.42 -14.81
CA ILE A 188 -1.22 -13.13 -14.43
C ILE A 188 -1.57 -11.71 -14.88
N MET A 189 -0.74 -10.71 -14.56
CA MET A 189 -0.99 -9.31 -14.93
C MET A 189 -1.10 -9.11 -16.45
N ALA A 190 -0.25 -9.76 -17.23
CA ALA A 190 -0.28 -9.70 -18.70
C ALA A 190 -1.52 -10.38 -19.32
N THR A 191 -2.12 -11.35 -18.62
CA THR A 191 -3.33 -12.03 -19.10
C THR A 191 -4.57 -11.11 -19.06
N TYR A 192 -4.57 -10.10 -18.19
CA TYR A 192 -5.67 -9.16 -17.99
C TYR A 192 -5.28 -7.73 -18.40
N GLU A 193 -4.73 -7.58 -19.62
CA GLU A 193 -4.41 -6.27 -20.18
C GLU A 193 -5.68 -5.46 -20.46
N ASP A 194 -5.69 -4.21 -20.01
CA ASP A 194 -6.73 -3.22 -20.31
C ASP A 194 -6.06 -2.00 -20.96
N ALA A 195 -6.52 -1.60 -22.14
CA ALA A 195 -5.93 -0.53 -22.93
C ALA A 195 -5.90 0.83 -22.21
N LEU A 196 -6.85 1.09 -21.30
CA LEU A 196 -6.92 2.33 -20.52
C LEU A 196 -5.98 2.29 -19.31
N LEU A 197 -5.68 1.11 -18.78
CA LEU A 197 -4.78 0.92 -17.64
C LEU A 197 -3.31 0.93 -18.07
N GLY A 198 -3.03 0.40 -19.27
CA GLY A 198 -1.71 0.25 -19.87
C GLY A 198 -0.91 -0.89 -19.24
N ASP A 199 0.42 -0.78 -19.29
CA ASP A 199 1.33 -1.75 -18.67
C ASP A 199 1.15 -1.78 -17.13
N VAL A 200 0.64 -2.91 -16.65
CA VAL A 200 0.41 -3.23 -15.23
C VAL A 200 1.45 -4.18 -14.65
N GLN A 201 2.41 -4.64 -15.46
CA GLN A 201 3.43 -5.55 -15.00
C GLN A 201 4.38 -4.85 -14.02
N VAL A 202 4.98 -5.65 -13.13
CA VAL A 202 5.91 -5.18 -12.11
C VAL A 202 7.35 -5.54 -12.45
N TYR A 203 8.24 -4.56 -12.29
CA TYR A 203 9.64 -4.62 -12.65
C TYR A 203 10.53 -4.06 -11.51
N PRO A 204 11.44 -4.87 -10.93
CA PRO A 204 12.35 -4.41 -9.89
C PRO A 204 13.21 -3.23 -10.31
N GLU A 205 13.71 -3.24 -11.55
CA GLU A 205 14.52 -2.17 -12.13
C GLU A 205 13.76 -0.85 -12.32
N LYS A 206 12.41 -0.90 -12.36
CA LYS A 206 11.55 0.29 -12.37
C LYS A 206 11.12 0.72 -10.97
N GLY A 207 11.43 -0.04 -9.93
CA GLY A 207 11.08 0.28 -8.53
C GLY A 207 9.68 -0.17 -8.09
N THR A 208 8.92 -0.88 -8.93
CA THR A 208 7.55 -1.35 -8.59
C THR A 208 7.55 -2.65 -7.76
N VAL A 209 8.74 -3.18 -7.45
CA VAL A 209 8.92 -4.37 -6.62
C VAL A 209 9.75 -4.04 -5.39
N ALA A 210 9.20 -4.32 -4.22
CA ALA A 210 9.90 -4.32 -2.95
C ALA A 210 10.27 -5.75 -2.54
N PHE A 211 11.29 -5.86 -1.70
CA PHE A 211 11.71 -7.07 -1.06
C PHE A 211 11.67 -6.86 0.45
N SER A 212 10.93 -7.69 1.18
CA SER A 212 10.54 -7.40 2.56
C SER A 212 10.62 -8.60 3.50
N ALA A 213 10.80 -8.29 4.78
CA ALA A 213 10.58 -9.19 5.89
C ALA A 213 9.66 -8.50 6.91
N GLY A 214 8.35 -8.62 6.70
CA GLY A 214 7.34 -7.94 7.51
C GLY A 214 7.48 -8.21 9.01
N LEU A 215 7.80 -9.43 9.42
CA LEU A 215 7.99 -9.82 10.83
C LEU A 215 9.11 -9.04 11.52
N HIS A 216 10.17 -8.72 10.78
CA HIS A 216 11.30 -7.96 11.29
C HIS A 216 11.21 -6.46 10.98
N GLY A 217 10.20 -6.02 10.21
CA GLY A 217 9.94 -4.61 9.93
C GLY A 217 10.96 -3.95 9.01
N TRP A 218 11.63 -4.71 8.14
CA TRP A 218 12.54 -4.16 7.14
C TRP A 218 12.11 -4.52 5.72
N ALA A 219 12.35 -3.60 4.79
CA ALA A 219 12.10 -3.79 3.37
C ALA A 219 12.98 -2.83 2.55
N PHE A 220 13.19 -3.16 1.29
CA PHE A 220 13.89 -2.31 0.34
C PHE A 220 13.34 -2.48 -1.06
N THR A 221 13.43 -1.43 -1.86
CA THR A 221 13.38 -1.50 -3.32
C THR A 221 14.79 -1.32 -3.87
N LEU A 222 14.97 -1.53 -5.19
CA LEU A 222 16.26 -1.24 -5.82
C LEU A 222 16.60 0.25 -5.78
N SER A 223 15.62 1.16 -5.63
CA SER A 223 15.90 2.60 -5.53
C SER A 223 16.69 2.91 -4.25
N ASN A 224 16.42 2.23 -3.15
CA ASN A 224 17.13 2.44 -1.89
C ASN A 224 18.63 2.15 -2.04
N PHE A 225 18.98 1.02 -2.67
CA PHE A 225 20.39 0.68 -2.92
C PHE A 225 20.99 1.51 -4.06
N ALA A 226 20.22 1.86 -5.08
CA ALA A 226 20.67 2.74 -6.15
C ALA A 226 21.10 4.10 -5.60
N LYS A 227 20.32 4.73 -4.72
CA LYS A 227 20.69 5.98 -4.03
C LYS A 227 22.02 5.85 -3.26
N MET A 228 22.27 4.71 -2.62
CA MET A 228 23.50 4.45 -1.85
C MET A 228 24.75 4.25 -2.73
N TYR A 229 24.59 3.71 -3.93
CA TYR A 229 25.70 3.29 -4.80
C TYR A 229 25.92 4.19 -6.01
N ALA A 230 24.90 4.89 -6.50
CA ALA A 230 24.95 5.76 -7.68
C ALA A 230 26.08 6.79 -7.56
N SER A 231 26.15 7.49 -6.41
CA SER A 231 27.22 8.46 -6.11
C SER A 231 28.62 7.84 -6.06
N LYS A 232 28.75 6.60 -5.57
CA LYS A 232 30.03 5.88 -5.48
C LYS A 232 30.54 5.41 -6.84
N PHE A 233 29.64 5.05 -7.74
CA PHE A 233 29.97 4.61 -9.09
C PHE A 233 29.96 5.75 -10.13
N GLY A 234 29.57 6.97 -9.74
CA GLY A 234 29.46 8.12 -10.65
C GLY A 234 28.42 7.90 -11.74
N VAL A 235 27.32 7.19 -11.44
CA VAL A 235 26.23 6.91 -12.38
C VAL A 235 24.91 7.45 -11.85
N ASP A 236 23.96 7.69 -12.75
CA ASP A 236 22.60 8.08 -12.37
C ASP A 236 21.88 6.95 -11.63
N GLU A 237 20.97 7.32 -10.73
CA GLU A 237 20.19 6.35 -9.93
C GLU A 237 19.38 5.40 -10.81
N SER A 238 18.74 5.89 -11.88
CA SER A 238 17.96 5.05 -12.80
C SER A 238 18.83 3.98 -13.47
N LYS A 239 20.00 4.37 -13.98
CA LYS A 239 20.98 3.45 -14.58
C LYS A 239 21.55 2.47 -13.56
N MET A 240 21.69 2.90 -12.30
CA MET A 240 22.11 2.00 -11.23
C MET A 240 21.04 0.95 -10.92
N MET A 241 19.76 1.32 -10.90
CA MET A 241 18.66 0.38 -10.72
C MET A 241 18.63 -0.69 -11.82
N GLU A 242 18.80 -0.29 -13.08
CA GLU A 242 18.92 -1.22 -14.21
C GLU A 242 20.07 -2.22 -14.02
N ARG A 243 21.22 -1.77 -13.52
CA ARG A 243 22.39 -2.63 -13.26
C ARG A 243 22.21 -3.55 -12.06
N LEU A 244 21.36 -3.19 -11.10
CA LEU A 244 21.14 -3.99 -9.91
C LEU A 244 20.24 -5.20 -10.16
N TRP A 245 19.55 -5.28 -11.29
CA TRP A 245 18.67 -6.39 -11.63
C TRP A 245 19.01 -7.04 -12.97
N GLY A 246 18.47 -8.23 -13.23
CA GLY A 246 18.66 -8.93 -14.50
C GLY A 246 20.04 -9.56 -14.65
N GLU A 247 20.41 -9.83 -15.90
CA GLU A 247 21.70 -10.40 -16.32
C GLU A 247 22.84 -9.37 -16.27
N ASN A 248 22.93 -8.64 -15.16
CA ASN A 248 24.01 -7.69 -14.90
C ASN A 248 24.92 -8.24 -13.81
N TYR A 249 26.20 -8.34 -14.10
CA TYR A 249 27.23 -8.87 -13.22
C TYR A 249 28.31 -7.84 -12.97
N PHE A 250 28.90 -7.87 -11.78
CA PHE A 250 30.00 -6.99 -11.40
C PHE A 250 31.18 -7.82 -10.93
N ASP A 251 32.36 -7.48 -11.43
CA ASP A 251 33.60 -8.07 -10.95
C ASP A 251 34.36 -7.05 -10.08
N PRO A 252 34.52 -7.30 -8.77
CA PRO A 252 35.27 -6.43 -7.88
C PRO A 252 36.73 -6.23 -8.28
N THR A 253 37.33 -7.19 -8.99
CA THR A 253 38.74 -7.16 -9.38
C THR A 253 38.96 -6.15 -10.50
N THR A 254 38.17 -6.25 -11.56
CA THR A 254 38.25 -5.33 -12.70
C THR A 254 37.44 -4.05 -12.50
N LYS A 255 36.56 -4.01 -11.49
CA LYS A 255 35.58 -2.93 -11.22
C LYS A 255 34.68 -2.61 -12.42
N LYS A 256 34.41 -3.62 -13.25
CA LYS A 256 33.61 -3.49 -14.47
C LYS A 256 32.29 -4.25 -14.35
N TRP A 257 31.28 -3.68 -14.98
CA TRP A 257 29.99 -4.33 -15.21
C TRP A 257 30.06 -5.15 -16.50
N THR A 258 29.45 -6.33 -16.49
CA THR A 258 29.33 -7.22 -17.67
C THR A 258 27.92 -7.81 -17.72
N ILE A 259 27.44 -8.07 -18.92
CA ILE A 259 26.13 -8.70 -19.17
C ILE A 259 26.27 -10.24 -19.27
N LYS A 260 27.51 -10.73 -19.39
CA LYS A 260 27.81 -12.16 -19.50
C LYS A 260 28.31 -12.68 -18.16
N HIS A 261 27.72 -13.79 -17.73
CA HIS A 261 28.27 -14.60 -16.65
C HIS A 261 29.65 -15.13 -17.08
N THR A 262 30.71 -14.67 -16.44
CA THR A 262 32.09 -15.06 -16.82
C THR A 262 32.53 -16.39 -16.24
N GLY A 263 31.70 -17.02 -15.39
CA GLY A 263 32.01 -18.30 -14.74
C GLY A 263 33.05 -18.20 -13.64
N SER A 264 33.55 -16.99 -13.35
CA SER A 264 34.49 -16.73 -12.26
C SER A 264 33.73 -16.50 -10.96
N ASP A 265 34.19 -17.13 -9.87
CA ASP A 265 33.63 -16.95 -8.52
C ASP A 265 33.62 -15.48 -8.05
N THR A 266 34.47 -14.62 -8.63
CA THR A 266 34.53 -13.20 -8.28
C THR A 266 33.45 -12.38 -8.97
N CYS A 267 32.94 -12.82 -10.12
CA CYS A 267 31.95 -12.08 -10.92
C CYS A 267 30.54 -12.48 -10.49
N LYS A 268 29.96 -11.71 -9.58
CA LYS A 268 28.63 -11.99 -9.04
C LYS A 268 27.59 -11.09 -9.68
N ARG A 269 26.34 -11.57 -9.73
CA ARG A 269 25.20 -10.78 -10.17
C ARG A 269 25.05 -9.52 -9.33
N GLY A 270 24.68 -8.40 -9.94
CA GLY A 270 24.55 -7.09 -9.30
C GLY A 270 23.67 -7.14 -8.06
N PHE A 271 22.47 -7.71 -8.18
CA PHE A 271 21.56 -7.90 -7.04
C PHE A 271 22.22 -8.67 -5.88
N VAL A 272 22.88 -9.77 -6.21
CA VAL A 272 23.49 -10.66 -5.22
C VAL A 272 24.60 -9.91 -4.49
N GLN A 273 25.50 -9.27 -5.23
CA GLN A 273 26.66 -8.62 -4.66
C GLN A 273 26.33 -7.35 -3.86
N PHE A 274 25.41 -6.53 -4.35
CA PHE A 274 25.15 -5.20 -3.78
C PHE A 274 23.93 -5.13 -2.87
N CYS A 275 22.98 -6.07 -2.98
CA CYS A 275 21.79 -6.10 -2.13
C CYS A 275 21.83 -7.30 -1.18
N TYR A 276 21.88 -8.53 -1.71
CA TYR A 276 21.69 -9.76 -0.91
C TYR A 276 22.85 -10.04 0.05
N GLU A 277 24.10 -10.02 -0.43
CA GLU A 277 25.27 -10.39 0.37
C GLU A 277 25.54 -9.41 1.54
N PRO A 278 25.39 -8.07 1.38
CA PRO A 278 25.48 -7.15 2.51
C PRO A 278 24.42 -7.44 3.60
N ILE A 279 23.18 -7.75 3.20
CA ILE A 279 22.11 -8.13 4.14
C ILE A 279 22.49 -9.43 4.86
N ARG A 280 22.91 -10.46 4.10
CA ARG A 280 23.37 -11.74 4.65
C ARG A 280 24.51 -11.55 5.65
N GLN A 281 25.49 -10.70 5.32
CA GLN A 281 26.62 -10.42 6.19
C GLN A 281 26.17 -9.77 7.51
N ILE A 282 25.28 -8.77 7.46
CA ILE A 282 24.79 -8.11 8.66
C ILE A 282 24.00 -9.09 9.53
N ILE A 283 23.08 -9.87 8.95
CA ILE A 283 22.29 -10.86 9.68
C ILE A 283 23.21 -11.89 10.35
N ASN A 284 24.16 -12.46 9.60
CA ASN A 284 25.12 -13.44 10.16
C ASN A 284 26.00 -12.85 11.26
N THR A 285 26.42 -11.59 11.13
CA THR A 285 27.24 -10.93 12.14
C THR A 285 26.45 -10.67 13.42
N CYS A 286 25.17 -10.31 13.31
CA CYS A 286 24.27 -10.15 14.45
C CYS A 286 23.96 -11.48 15.14
N MET A 287 23.70 -12.55 14.37
CA MET A 287 23.32 -13.85 14.91
C MET A 287 24.48 -14.59 15.59
N ASN A 288 25.72 -14.33 15.17
CA ASN A 288 26.93 -14.94 15.75
C ASN A 288 27.61 -14.05 16.81
N ASP A 289 26.94 -12.99 17.28
CA ASP A 289 27.45 -12.04 18.28
C ASP A 289 28.88 -11.52 18.00
N GLN A 290 29.23 -11.32 16.73
CA GLN A 290 30.56 -10.84 16.31
C GLN A 290 30.69 -9.32 16.52
N LYS A 291 30.70 -8.89 17.78
CA LYS A 291 30.66 -7.48 18.20
C LYS A 291 31.76 -6.62 17.57
N ASP A 292 32.97 -7.17 17.38
CA ASP A 292 34.12 -6.44 16.81
C ASP A 292 33.88 -6.01 15.36
N LYS A 293 33.20 -6.85 14.56
CA LYS A 293 32.83 -6.53 13.17
C LYS A 293 31.54 -5.71 13.10
N LEU A 294 30.65 -5.92 14.07
CA LEU A 294 29.35 -5.26 14.13
C LEU A 294 29.49 -3.79 14.50
N LEU A 295 30.32 -3.45 15.49
CA LEU A 295 30.50 -2.07 15.99
C LEU A 295 30.83 -1.04 14.88
N PRO A 296 31.81 -1.28 13.98
CA PRO A 296 32.08 -0.37 12.87
C PRO A 296 30.92 -0.26 11.87
N MET A 297 30.18 -1.34 11.64
CA MET A 297 29.01 -1.34 10.76
C MET A 297 27.87 -0.53 11.38
N LEU A 298 27.59 -0.73 12.67
CA LEU A 298 26.55 -0.01 13.40
C LEU A 298 26.85 1.48 13.52
N GLN A 299 28.11 1.86 13.73
CA GLN A 299 28.53 3.26 13.73
C GLN A 299 28.26 3.93 12.37
N LYS A 300 28.53 3.25 11.26
CA LYS A 300 28.20 3.76 9.91
C LYS A 300 26.69 3.85 9.66
N LEU A 301 25.91 2.99 10.31
CA LEU A 301 24.46 2.94 10.21
C LEU A 301 23.75 3.83 11.24
N GLY A 302 24.49 4.52 12.12
CA GLY A 302 23.93 5.38 13.16
C GLY A 302 23.14 4.63 14.24
N VAL A 303 23.33 3.32 14.39
CA VAL A 303 22.58 2.49 15.35
C VAL A 303 23.29 2.49 16.70
N THR A 304 22.59 2.95 17.75
CA THR A 304 23.10 2.88 19.12
C THR A 304 22.83 1.50 19.73
N MET A 305 23.87 0.89 20.28
CA MET A 305 23.79 -0.39 21.00
C MET A 305 23.11 -0.15 22.36
N LYS A 306 21.81 -0.47 22.46
CA LYS A 306 21.22 -0.87 23.74
C LYS A 306 21.40 -2.39 23.85
N ASP A 307 21.56 -2.94 25.05
CA ASP A 307 21.96 -4.33 25.38
C ASP A 307 21.10 -5.45 24.73
N LEU A 308 21.12 -5.55 23.40
CA LEU A 308 20.38 -6.52 22.60
C LEU A 308 21.38 -7.48 21.96
N THR A 309 21.03 -8.76 21.89
CA THR A 309 21.82 -9.82 21.25
C THR A 309 20.96 -10.67 20.32
N GLY A 310 21.61 -11.41 19.42
CA GLY A 310 20.95 -12.33 18.49
C GLY A 310 19.82 -11.71 17.66
N LYS A 311 18.63 -12.34 17.66
CA LYS A 311 17.48 -11.93 16.83
C LYS A 311 16.97 -10.52 17.15
N ALA A 312 16.99 -10.10 18.42
CA ALA A 312 16.51 -8.78 18.81
C ALA A 312 17.43 -7.67 18.28
N LEU A 313 18.74 -7.91 18.31
CA LEU A 313 19.73 -7.02 17.73
C LEU A 313 19.55 -6.94 16.20
N MET A 314 19.48 -8.09 15.53
CA MET A 314 19.26 -8.15 14.08
C MET A 314 18.01 -7.37 13.67
N LYS A 315 16.86 -7.57 14.35
CA LYS A 315 15.62 -6.83 14.11
C LYS A 315 15.87 -5.33 14.16
N ARG A 316 16.48 -4.83 15.24
CA ARG A 316 16.71 -3.39 15.45
C ARG A 316 17.66 -2.77 14.42
N VAL A 317 18.72 -3.50 14.06
CA VAL A 317 19.70 -3.07 13.06
C VAL A 317 19.04 -2.95 11.69
N MET A 318 18.30 -3.98 11.27
CA MET A 318 17.63 -3.99 9.98
C MET A 318 16.53 -2.93 9.88
N GLN A 319 15.74 -2.72 10.96
CA GLN A 319 14.74 -1.65 11.01
C GLN A 319 15.32 -0.25 10.89
N THR A 320 16.57 -0.05 11.34
CA THR A 320 17.23 1.26 11.24
C THR A 320 17.89 1.44 9.89
N TRP A 321 18.51 0.39 9.34
CA TRP A 321 19.20 0.47 8.06
C TRP A 321 18.25 0.50 6.86
N LEU A 322 17.25 -0.38 6.85
CA LEU A 322 16.27 -0.53 5.76
C LEU A 322 14.83 -0.55 6.33
N PRO A 323 14.34 0.57 6.89
CA PRO A 323 13.00 0.62 7.47
C PRO A 323 11.94 0.26 6.41
N ALA A 324 11.08 -0.73 6.71
CA ALA A 324 10.08 -1.19 5.75
C ALA A 324 9.16 -0.08 5.24
N SER A 325 8.79 0.84 6.14
CA SER A 325 7.94 1.97 5.82
C SER A 325 8.50 2.89 4.76
N ASN A 326 9.82 3.17 4.80
CA ASN A 326 10.41 4.10 3.85
C ASN A 326 10.39 3.51 2.44
N ALA A 327 10.80 2.25 2.31
CA ALA A 327 10.81 1.56 1.02
C ALA A 327 9.39 1.41 0.44
N LEU A 328 8.43 0.98 1.25
CA LEU A 328 7.06 0.73 0.80
C LEU A 328 6.29 2.03 0.52
N LEU A 329 6.36 3.04 1.39
CA LEU A 329 5.66 4.32 1.17
C LEU A 329 6.24 5.07 -0.02
N GLU A 330 7.57 5.08 -0.18
CA GLU A 330 8.21 5.65 -1.37
C GLU A 330 7.71 4.96 -2.65
N MET A 331 7.71 3.62 -2.67
CA MET A 331 7.21 2.83 -3.80
C MET A 331 5.74 3.16 -4.12
N MET A 332 4.88 3.25 -3.10
CA MET A 332 3.47 3.58 -3.27
C MET A 332 3.28 4.98 -3.86
N ILE A 333 3.99 5.98 -3.36
CA ILE A 333 3.89 7.36 -3.85
C ILE A 333 4.35 7.46 -5.31
N TYR A 334 5.43 6.75 -5.65
CA TYR A 334 6.01 6.73 -7.00
C TYR A 334 5.12 6.07 -8.04
N HIS A 335 4.54 4.93 -7.71
CA HIS A 335 3.96 4.03 -8.70
C HIS A 335 2.43 3.93 -8.66
N LEU A 336 1.82 4.16 -7.49
CA LEU A 336 0.35 4.17 -7.39
C LEU A 336 -0.20 5.52 -7.88
N PRO A 337 -1.32 5.52 -8.62
CA PRO A 337 -1.93 6.75 -9.10
C PRO A 337 -2.62 7.51 -7.98
N SER A 338 -2.71 8.82 -8.13
CA SER A 338 -3.60 9.64 -7.31
C SER A 338 -5.06 9.48 -7.72
N PRO A 339 -6.04 9.80 -6.85
CA PRO A 339 -7.45 9.88 -7.21
C PRO A 339 -7.72 10.68 -8.48
N ALA A 340 -7.07 11.84 -8.63
CA ALA A 340 -7.23 12.73 -9.77
C ALA A 340 -6.80 12.08 -11.10
N LYS A 341 -5.85 11.14 -11.05
CA LYS A 341 -5.42 10.37 -12.22
C LYS A 341 -6.25 9.10 -12.40
N ALA A 342 -6.53 8.38 -11.31
CA ALA A 342 -7.23 7.11 -11.32
C ALA A 342 -8.68 7.24 -11.81
N GLN A 343 -9.43 8.21 -11.28
CA GLN A 343 -10.84 8.37 -11.61
C GLN A 343 -11.08 8.66 -13.10
N ARG A 344 -10.12 9.28 -13.80
CA ARG A 344 -10.22 9.56 -15.24
C ARG A 344 -10.48 8.33 -16.09
N TYR A 345 -9.76 7.24 -15.82
CA TYR A 345 -9.88 5.99 -16.56
C TYR A 345 -10.78 4.97 -15.84
N ARG A 346 -11.13 5.20 -14.57
CA ARG A 346 -12.02 4.31 -13.79
C ARG A 346 -13.49 4.70 -13.82
N VAL A 347 -13.84 5.92 -14.25
CA VAL A 347 -15.22 6.40 -14.25
C VAL A 347 -16.20 5.44 -14.93
N GLU A 348 -15.78 4.75 -15.99
CA GLU A 348 -16.60 3.77 -16.72
C GLU A 348 -16.98 2.54 -15.88
N ASN A 349 -16.12 2.15 -14.92
CA ASN A 349 -16.40 1.02 -14.02
C ASN A 349 -17.14 1.49 -12.76
N LEU A 350 -16.99 2.77 -12.40
CA LEU A 350 -17.52 3.31 -11.15
C LEU A 350 -18.96 3.81 -11.30
N TYR A 351 -19.32 4.37 -12.45
CA TYR A 351 -20.60 5.03 -12.70
C TYR A 351 -21.43 4.27 -13.74
N GLU A 352 -22.69 3.98 -13.40
CA GLU A 352 -23.61 3.20 -14.25
C GLU A 352 -24.49 4.09 -15.16
N GLY A 353 -24.50 5.40 -14.93
CA GLY A 353 -25.24 6.36 -15.73
C GLY A 353 -24.51 6.80 -17.01
N PRO A 354 -25.09 7.76 -17.76
CA PRO A 354 -24.51 8.29 -18.99
C PRO A 354 -23.15 8.98 -18.76
N LEU A 355 -22.12 8.60 -19.53
CA LEU A 355 -20.75 9.12 -19.33
C LEU A 355 -20.53 10.58 -19.76
N ASP A 356 -21.53 11.17 -20.42
CA ASP A 356 -21.61 12.54 -20.89
C ASP A 356 -22.34 13.47 -19.90
N ASP A 357 -22.88 12.94 -18.81
CA ASP A 357 -23.56 13.74 -17.80
C ASP A 357 -22.59 14.48 -16.85
N ILE A 358 -23.17 15.35 -16.02
CA ILE A 358 -22.43 16.17 -15.06
C ILE A 358 -21.76 15.32 -13.97
N TYR A 359 -22.35 14.19 -13.58
CA TYR A 359 -21.87 13.35 -12.48
C TYR A 359 -20.64 12.54 -12.93
N ALA A 360 -20.71 11.92 -14.11
CA ALA A 360 -19.60 11.24 -14.75
C ALA A 360 -18.44 12.20 -15.01
N SER A 361 -18.72 13.41 -15.51
CA SER A 361 -17.69 14.44 -15.71
C SER A 361 -17.03 14.85 -14.38
N ALA A 362 -17.81 15.05 -13.33
CA ALA A 362 -17.30 15.45 -12.03
C ALA A 362 -16.48 14.34 -11.33
N ILE A 363 -16.91 13.07 -11.44
CA ILE A 363 -16.11 11.90 -11.03
C ILE A 363 -14.82 11.84 -11.85
N ARG A 364 -14.89 11.94 -13.18
CA ARG A 364 -13.72 11.86 -14.07
C ARG A 364 -12.65 12.90 -13.69
N ASN A 365 -13.07 14.09 -13.27
CA ASN A 365 -12.19 15.20 -12.93
C ASN A 365 -11.79 15.26 -11.45
N CYS A 366 -12.35 14.40 -10.60
CA CYS A 366 -12.23 14.47 -9.15
C CYS A 366 -12.49 15.92 -8.69
N ASP A 367 -13.68 16.42 -9.01
CA ASP A 367 -14.06 17.83 -8.80
C ASP A 367 -14.67 18.05 -7.41
N PRO A 368 -14.00 18.80 -6.51
CA PRO A 368 -14.53 19.05 -5.16
C PRO A 368 -15.74 19.99 -5.14
N GLU A 369 -15.93 20.80 -6.18
CA GLU A 369 -17.05 21.74 -6.31
C GLU A 369 -18.21 21.14 -7.14
N GLY A 370 -18.01 19.94 -7.68
CA GLY A 370 -19.03 19.20 -8.42
C GLY A 370 -20.12 18.58 -7.52
N PRO A 371 -21.12 17.92 -8.13
CA PRO A 371 -22.14 17.19 -7.37
C PRO A 371 -21.51 16.09 -6.52
N LEU A 372 -22.04 15.90 -5.31
CA LEU A 372 -21.62 14.83 -4.40
C LEU A 372 -21.91 13.48 -5.04
N MET A 373 -20.85 12.70 -5.23
CA MET A 373 -20.93 11.28 -5.57
C MET A 373 -20.07 10.53 -4.57
N LEU A 374 -20.68 9.81 -3.64
CA LEU A 374 -19.99 9.05 -2.60
C LEU A 374 -20.49 7.62 -2.60
N TYR A 375 -19.58 6.66 -2.65
CA TYR A 375 -19.92 5.24 -2.54
C TYR A 375 -19.60 4.72 -1.14
N VAL A 376 -20.62 4.24 -0.44
CA VAL A 376 -20.46 3.50 0.82
C VAL A 376 -20.14 2.05 0.49
N SER A 377 -18.93 1.64 0.87
CA SER A 377 -18.41 0.30 0.64
C SER A 377 -18.88 -0.68 1.71
N LYS A 378 -18.89 -0.24 2.98
CA LYS A 378 -19.19 -1.12 4.11
C LYS A 378 -19.69 -0.37 5.35
N MET A 379 -20.34 -1.13 6.23
CA MET A 379 -20.76 -0.67 7.56
C MET A 379 -19.77 -1.18 8.62
N ILE A 380 -19.07 -0.27 9.29
CA ILE A 380 -18.09 -0.57 10.35
C ILE A 380 -18.79 -0.50 11.71
N PRO A 381 -18.72 -1.53 12.57
CA PRO A 381 -19.35 -1.48 13.88
C PRO A 381 -18.69 -0.41 14.76
N ALA A 382 -19.51 0.38 15.45
CA ALA A 382 -19.04 1.31 16.46
C ALA A 382 -18.71 0.57 17.78
N SER A 383 -17.93 1.21 18.66
CA SER A 383 -17.72 0.75 20.03
C SER A 383 -19.04 0.65 20.81
N ASP A 384 -19.99 1.51 20.46
CA ASP A 384 -21.31 1.57 21.06
C ASP A 384 -22.18 0.49 20.43
N LYS A 385 -22.53 -0.52 21.23
CA LYS A 385 -23.30 -1.70 20.80
C LYS A 385 -24.56 -1.28 20.04
N GLY A 386 -24.62 -1.61 18.75
CA GLY A 386 -25.79 -1.43 17.90
C GLY A 386 -25.72 -0.27 16.90
N ARG A 387 -24.68 0.57 16.93
CA ARG A 387 -24.47 1.62 15.92
C ARG A 387 -23.38 1.23 14.93
N PHE A 388 -23.53 1.69 13.70
CA PHE A 388 -22.57 1.47 12.63
C PHE A 388 -22.15 2.79 11.96
N TYR A 389 -20.90 2.84 11.53
CA TYR A 389 -20.37 3.87 10.66
C TYR A 389 -20.50 3.42 9.21
N ALA A 390 -21.02 4.27 8.34
CA ALA A 390 -20.95 4.07 6.90
C ALA A 390 -19.56 4.49 6.41
N PHE A 391 -18.75 3.53 5.96
CA PHE A 391 -17.41 3.78 5.44
C PHE A 391 -17.40 3.69 3.92
N GLY A 392 -16.82 4.69 3.29
CA GLY A 392 -16.84 4.84 1.85
C GLY A 392 -15.82 5.84 1.34
N ARG A 393 -15.99 6.21 0.08
CA ARG A 393 -15.13 7.17 -0.60
C ARG A 393 -15.96 8.22 -1.32
N VAL A 394 -15.53 9.47 -1.22
CA VAL A 394 -16.06 10.58 -1.99
C VAL A 394 -15.37 10.58 -3.36
N PHE A 395 -16.12 10.39 -4.44
CA PHE A 395 -15.61 10.42 -5.82
C PHE A 395 -15.74 11.82 -6.44
N SER A 396 -16.78 12.56 -6.10
CA SER A 396 -17.02 13.93 -6.54
C SER A 396 -17.69 14.74 -5.43
N GLY A 397 -17.49 16.06 -5.43
CA GLY A 397 -18.04 16.99 -4.46
C GLY A 397 -17.40 16.89 -3.08
N ARG A 398 -18.15 17.38 -2.08
CA ARG A 398 -17.76 17.37 -0.65
C ARG A 398 -18.91 16.85 0.20
N VAL A 399 -18.59 16.03 1.20
CA VAL A 399 -19.55 15.63 2.24
C VAL A 399 -19.21 16.36 3.53
N ALA A 400 -20.23 16.92 4.20
CA ALA A 400 -20.04 17.69 5.42
C ALA A 400 -20.95 17.22 6.55
N THR A 401 -20.53 17.47 7.78
CA THR A 401 -21.35 17.27 8.98
C THR A 401 -22.61 18.12 8.90
N GLY A 402 -23.77 17.50 9.14
CA GLY A 402 -25.09 18.13 9.04
C GLY A 402 -25.67 18.16 7.63
N MET A 403 -24.92 17.77 6.59
CA MET A 403 -25.38 17.80 5.21
C MET A 403 -26.53 16.82 4.98
N LYS A 404 -27.58 17.28 4.29
CA LYS A 404 -28.64 16.42 3.76
C LYS A 404 -28.16 15.66 2.54
N VAL A 405 -28.20 14.35 2.62
CA VAL A 405 -27.80 13.44 1.55
C VAL A 405 -28.96 12.55 1.14
N ARG A 406 -29.00 12.26 -0.15
CA ARG A 406 -29.87 11.26 -0.77
C ARG A 406 -29.13 9.93 -0.77
N ILE A 407 -29.73 8.92 -0.16
CA ILE A 407 -29.20 7.56 0.00
C ILE A 407 -29.89 6.67 -1.02
N MET A 408 -29.12 6.12 -1.94
CA MET A 408 -29.56 5.20 -2.98
C MET A 408 -29.02 3.81 -2.64
N GLY A 409 -29.92 2.91 -2.25
CA GLY A 409 -29.59 1.52 -1.95
C GLY A 409 -29.38 0.68 -3.22
N PRO A 410 -29.04 -0.61 -3.07
CA PRO A 410 -28.60 -1.45 -4.19
C PRO A 410 -29.66 -1.73 -5.26
N ASN A 411 -30.96 -1.62 -4.92
CA ASN A 411 -32.06 -1.81 -5.87
C ASN A 411 -32.69 -0.50 -6.31
N TYR A 412 -32.02 0.63 -6.08
CA TYR A 412 -32.47 1.91 -6.56
C TYR A 412 -32.44 1.94 -8.10
N ALA A 413 -33.43 2.60 -8.69
CA ALA A 413 -33.46 2.88 -10.12
C ALA A 413 -33.97 4.32 -10.32
N PRO A 414 -33.42 5.08 -11.29
CA PRO A 414 -33.89 6.43 -11.61
C PRO A 414 -35.42 6.48 -11.78
N GLY A 415 -36.05 7.48 -11.14
CA GLY A 415 -37.50 7.65 -11.13
C GLY A 415 -38.30 6.80 -10.13
N GLN A 416 -37.67 5.80 -9.48
CA GLN A 416 -38.33 5.02 -8.42
C GLN A 416 -38.07 5.59 -7.02
N LYS A 417 -39.00 5.34 -6.10
CA LYS A 417 -38.83 5.65 -4.65
C LYS A 417 -38.33 4.46 -3.84
N LYS A 418 -38.15 3.31 -4.47
CA LYS A 418 -37.66 2.09 -3.81
C LYS A 418 -36.19 2.27 -3.44
N ASP A 419 -35.82 1.84 -2.23
CA ASP A 419 -34.46 1.95 -1.68
C ASP A 419 -33.88 3.38 -1.75
N LEU A 420 -34.76 4.39 -1.65
CA LEU A 420 -34.41 5.79 -1.68
C LEU A 420 -34.75 6.47 -0.35
N TYR A 421 -33.75 7.06 0.30
CA TYR A 421 -33.93 7.77 1.57
C TYR A 421 -33.25 9.14 1.54
N VAL A 422 -33.77 10.10 2.29
CA VAL A 422 -33.12 11.42 2.48
C VAL A 422 -32.89 11.63 3.96
N LYS A 423 -31.63 11.81 4.35
CA LYS A 423 -31.21 11.94 5.75
C LYS A 423 -30.03 12.87 5.90
N ASN A 424 -29.82 13.35 7.13
CA ASN A 424 -28.67 14.18 7.46
C ASN A 424 -27.50 13.28 7.86
N VAL A 425 -26.32 13.55 7.32
CA VAL A 425 -25.07 13.03 7.85
C VAL A 425 -24.85 13.69 9.21
N GLN A 426 -24.92 12.92 10.30
CA GLN A 426 -24.83 13.50 11.64
C GLN A 426 -23.42 13.99 11.96
N ARG A 427 -22.40 13.22 11.53
CA ARG A 427 -20.97 13.54 11.67
C ARG A 427 -20.18 12.87 10.56
N THR A 428 -19.17 13.58 10.07
CA THR A 428 -18.09 13.06 9.23
C THR A 428 -16.86 12.79 10.09
N VAL A 429 -16.27 11.61 9.95
CA VAL A 429 -15.20 11.09 10.80
C VAL A 429 -14.11 10.48 9.93
N ILE A 430 -12.85 10.60 10.36
CA ILE A 430 -11.70 9.96 9.73
C ILE A 430 -11.06 8.99 10.71
N TRP A 431 -10.55 7.86 10.18
CA TRP A 431 -9.82 6.87 10.96
C TRP A 431 -8.34 7.20 11.06
N MET A 432 -7.88 7.46 12.28
CA MET A 432 -6.47 7.57 12.64
C MET A 432 -6.05 6.33 13.44
N GLY A 433 -5.89 5.21 12.75
CA GLY A 433 -5.65 3.92 13.38
C GLY A 433 -6.82 3.51 14.28
N LYS A 434 -6.61 3.50 15.62
CA LYS A 434 -7.66 3.15 16.60
C LYS A 434 -8.51 4.34 17.03
N LYS A 435 -8.09 5.57 16.71
CA LYS A 435 -8.82 6.79 17.05
C LYS A 435 -9.69 7.24 15.90
N GLN A 436 -10.85 7.78 16.25
CA GLN A 436 -11.83 8.33 15.33
C GLN A 436 -11.89 9.82 15.60
N GLU A 437 -11.55 10.64 14.61
CA GLU A 437 -11.56 12.09 14.75
C GLU A 437 -12.65 12.67 13.86
N SER A 438 -13.44 13.59 14.41
CA SER A 438 -14.49 14.26 13.67
C SER A 438 -13.89 15.41 12.85
N VAL A 439 -14.35 15.55 11.62
CA VAL A 439 -13.99 16.65 10.72
C VAL A 439 -15.24 17.33 10.20
N GLU A 440 -15.13 18.60 9.83
CA GLU A 440 -16.26 19.38 9.33
C GLU A 440 -16.74 18.89 7.97
N ASP A 441 -15.81 18.63 7.06
CA ASP A 441 -16.08 18.14 5.72
C ASP A 441 -14.92 17.28 5.15
N VAL A 442 -15.22 16.50 4.12
CA VAL A 442 -14.27 15.68 3.38
C VAL A 442 -14.48 15.85 1.87
N PRO A 443 -13.45 16.27 1.11
CA PRO A 443 -13.53 16.44 -0.33
C PRO A 443 -13.33 15.15 -1.11
N CYS A 444 -13.72 15.18 -2.39
CA CYS A 444 -13.51 14.11 -3.34
C CYS A 444 -12.06 13.61 -3.39
N GLY A 445 -11.90 12.32 -3.64
CA GLY A 445 -10.62 11.62 -3.66
C GLY A 445 -10.27 10.95 -2.33
N ASN A 446 -10.94 11.28 -1.24
CA ASN A 446 -10.65 10.76 0.11
C ASN A 446 -11.65 9.70 0.58
N THR A 447 -11.18 8.84 1.47
CA THR A 447 -12.05 7.95 2.25
C THR A 447 -12.68 8.68 3.43
N VAL A 448 -13.89 8.27 3.83
CA VAL A 448 -14.66 8.93 4.90
C VAL A 448 -15.54 7.94 5.64
N ALA A 449 -15.71 8.19 6.93
CA ALA A 449 -16.67 7.55 7.79
C ALA A 449 -17.83 8.50 8.11
N MET A 450 -19.06 8.00 8.10
CA MET A 450 -20.25 8.80 8.39
C MET A 450 -21.11 8.15 9.48
N VAL A 451 -21.65 9.00 10.35
CA VAL A 451 -22.56 8.60 11.43
C VAL A 451 -24.00 9.01 11.09
N GLY A 452 -24.97 8.18 11.48
CA GLY A 452 -26.40 8.47 11.39
C GLY A 452 -27.10 7.94 10.14
N LEU A 453 -26.42 7.08 9.37
CA LEU A 453 -26.96 6.45 8.15
C LEU A 453 -27.24 4.95 8.33
N ASP A 454 -26.96 4.39 9.51
CA ASP A 454 -26.99 2.96 9.82
C ASP A 454 -28.37 2.31 9.78
N GLN A 455 -29.44 3.09 9.96
CA GLN A 455 -30.81 2.60 9.82
C GLN A 455 -31.25 2.42 8.35
N PHE A 456 -30.54 3.03 7.40
CA PHE A 456 -30.94 3.12 6.00
C PHE A 456 -29.98 2.38 5.06
N ILE A 457 -28.75 2.12 5.51
CA ILE A 457 -27.71 1.42 4.74
C ILE A 457 -27.40 0.10 5.43
N THR A 458 -27.65 -1.01 4.74
CA THR A 458 -27.39 -2.36 5.26
C THR A 458 -26.06 -2.94 4.78
N LYS A 459 -25.62 -2.62 3.56
CA LYS A 459 -24.36 -3.10 2.97
C LYS A 459 -23.58 -1.99 2.27
N ASN A 460 -23.99 -1.68 1.05
CA ASN A 460 -23.46 -0.63 0.21
C ASN A 460 -24.58 0.32 -0.23
N ALA A 461 -24.21 1.54 -0.57
CA ALA A 461 -25.13 2.57 -1.06
C ALA A 461 -24.36 3.66 -1.78
N THR A 462 -25.01 4.34 -2.72
CA THR A 462 -24.52 5.56 -3.33
C THR A 462 -25.19 6.75 -2.65
N LEU A 463 -24.40 7.76 -2.27
CA LEU A 463 -24.88 8.99 -1.68
C LEU A 463 -24.67 10.15 -2.64
N THR A 464 -25.70 10.97 -2.80
CA THR A 464 -25.68 12.20 -3.60
C THR A 464 -26.28 13.38 -2.84
N ASN A 465 -26.12 14.61 -3.33
CA ASN A 465 -26.82 15.74 -2.71
C ASN A 465 -28.34 15.59 -2.88
N GLU A 466 -29.11 16.14 -1.94
CA GLU A 466 -30.58 16.11 -1.97
C GLU A 466 -31.18 16.64 -3.29
N LYS A 467 -30.52 17.61 -3.93
CA LYS A 467 -30.99 18.28 -5.16
C LYS A 467 -30.71 17.49 -6.44
N GLU A 468 -29.82 16.51 -6.39
CA GLU A 468 -29.37 15.74 -7.55
C GLU A 468 -30.34 14.59 -7.80
N VAL A 469 -31.51 14.92 -8.35
CA VAL A 469 -32.61 13.96 -8.52
C VAL A 469 -32.41 13.00 -9.69
N ASP A 470 -31.57 13.40 -10.64
CA ASP A 470 -31.27 12.69 -11.89
C ASP A 470 -30.01 11.82 -11.80
N ALA A 471 -29.34 11.80 -10.64
CA ALA A 471 -28.17 10.96 -10.41
C ALA A 471 -28.56 9.47 -10.47
N CYS A 472 -27.73 8.69 -11.18
CA CYS A 472 -27.92 7.25 -11.36
C CYS A 472 -27.11 6.43 -10.35
#